data_AF-A0A929BJC3-F1
#
_entry.id   AF-A0A929BJC3-F1
#
_cell.length_a   1.000
_cell.length_b   1.000
_cell.length_c   1.000
_cell.angle_alpha   90.00
_cell.angle_beta   90.00
_cell.angle_gamma   90.00
#
_symmetry.space_group_name_H-M   'P 1'
#
loop_
_entity.id
_entity.type
_entity.pdbx_description
1 polymer ?
#
loop_
_entity_poly.entity_id
_entity_poly.type
_entity_poly.pdbx_seq_one_letter_code
_entity_poly.pdbx_strand_id
1 'polypeptide(L)'
;MKKLLISSFILLVLISSSFSQTKNKYQKFQDKKGLVFYYKYSHSNFLNKKSPLRLILKIENTNSYNVKVNFVVDYYWIAIISANSEKPRTYCIKANKNIKGRYHKLHFSPFEFTNEQMLSDDFFIELSGIEITKVDDCKKIKNE
;
A
#
# COMPACT_ATOMS: atom_id res chain seq x y z
N MET A 1 -11.27 25.59 53.10
CA MET A 1 -11.48 25.87 51.66
C MET A 1 -10.14 26.13 51.01
N LYS A 2 -9.98 25.66 49.76
CA LYS A 2 -8.85 25.89 48.84
C LYS A 2 -7.78 24.79 48.78
N LYS A 3 -7.72 24.24 47.55
CA LYS A 3 -6.56 23.69 46.83
C LYS A 3 -6.12 22.29 47.23
N LEU A 4 -6.55 21.29 46.45
CA LEU A 4 -5.76 20.11 46.07
C LEU A 4 -6.54 19.23 45.07
N LEU A 5 -7.03 19.80 43.97
CA LEU A 5 -7.65 19.01 42.87
C LEU A 5 -7.32 19.61 41.50
N ILE A 6 -6.06 20.01 41.27
CA ILE A 6 -5.60 20.42 39.94
C ILE A 6 -4.14 19.99 39.77
N SER A 7 -3.87 18.69 39.68
CA SER A 7 -2.51 18.20 39.35
C SER A 7 -2.48 16.81 38.67
N SER A 8 -3.54 16.43 37.95
CA SER A 8 -3.54 15.20 37.14
C SER A 8 -4.16 15.38 35.75
N PHE A 9 -4.17 16.60 35.21
CA PHE A 9 -4.74 16.88 33.88
C PHE A 9 -3.75 17.49 32.89
N ILE A 10 -2.44 17.38 33.16
CA ILE A 10 -1.38 17.89 32.27
C ILE A 10 -0.29 16.81 32.12
N LEU A 11 -0.65 15.64 31.57
CA LEU A 11 0.34 14.70 31.05
C LEU A 11 -0.23 13.75 30.00
N LEU A 12 -1.05 14.28 29.08
CA LEU A 12 -1.65 13.48 28.01
C LEU A 12 -1.83 14.25 26.70
N VAL A 13 -0.88 15.16 26.39
CA VAL A 13 -0.92 16.00 25.17
C VAL A 13 0.38 15.92 24.34
N LEU A 14 1.28 14.96 24.58
CA LEU A 14 2.58 14.92 23.88
C LEU A 14 2.91 13.61 23.16
N ILE A 15 1.91 12.92 22.58
CA ILE A 15 2.19 11.75 21.70
C ILE A 15 1.81 11.98 20.23
N SER A 16 1.20 13.12 19.87
CA SER A 16 0.70 13.36 18.50
C SER A 16 1.66 14.11 17.58
N SER A 17 2.95 13.76 17.52
CA SER A 17 3.85 14.44 16.57
C SER A 17 5.02 13.59 16.04
N SER A 18 4.76 12.36 15.55
CA SER A 18 5.79 11.60 14.81
C SER A 18 5.27 10.64 13.72
N PHE A 19 4.08 10.83 13.15
CA PHE A 19 3.57 9.93 12.09
C PHE A 19 3.93 10.31 10.66
N SER A 20 4.58 11.45 10.40
CA SER A 20 4.75 11.96 9.03
C SER A 20 5.97 11.42 8.25
N GLN A 21 6.73 10.44 8.78
CA GLN A 21 7.94 9.92 8.11
C GLN A 21 7.80 8.51 7.50
N THR A 22 6.64 7.87 7.59
CA THR A 22 6.48 6.45 7.21
C THR A 22 6.08 6.22 5.75
N LYS A 23 5.55 7.21 5.02
CA LYS A 23 4.99 7.02 3.65
C LYS A 23 6.03 6.64 2.58
N ASN A 24 7.31 6.87 2.85
CA ASN A 24 8.43 6.46 1.98
C ASN A 24 8.92 5.02 2.23
N LYS A 25 8.53 4.41 3.35
CA LYS A 25 8.85 3.01 3.69
C LYS A 25 7.65 2.12 3.34
N TYR A 26 7.91 0.83 3.14
CA TYR A 26 6.83 -0.13 2.93
C TYR A 26 5.98 -0.27 4.19
N GLN A 27 4.68 -0.08 4.05
CA GLN A 27 3.68 -0.26 5.10
C GLN A 27 2.83 -1.47 4.74
N LYS A 28 2.61 -2.38 5.70
CA LYS A 28 1.65 -3.48 5.54
C LYS A 28 0.24 -2.88 5.55
N PHE A 29 -0.61 -3.26 4.62
CA PHE A 29 -1.98 -2.73 4.55
C PHE A 29 -3.06 -3.80 4.36
N GLN A 30 -2.69 -5.00 3.88
CA GLN A 30 -3.65 -6.08 3.73
C GLN A 30 -2.99 -7.45 3.88
N ASP A 31 -3.74 -8.41 4.41
CA ASP A 31 -3.35 -9.81 4.56
C ASP A 31 -4.53 -10.70 4.17
N LYS A 32 -4.32 -11.65 3.26
CA LYS A 32 -5.39 -12.53 2.77
C LYS A 32 -4.83 -13.84 2.24
N LYS A 33 -5.29 -14.97 2.78
CA LYS A 33 -4.96 -16.33 2.32
C LYS A 33 -3.45 -16.58 2.14
N GLY A 34 -2.65 -16.11 3.09
CA GLY A 34 -1.19 -16.24 3.07
C GLY A 34 -0.48 -15.34 2.04
N LEU A 35 -1.17 -14.31 1.54
CA LEU A 35 -0.53 -13.19 0.86
C LEU A 35 -0.55 -11.95 1.75
N VAL A 36 0.62 -11.35 1.94
CA VAL A 36 0.79 -10.09 2.66
C VAL A 36 1.14 -8.97 1.68
N PHE A 37 0.33 -7.93 1.68
CA PHE A 37 0.47 -6.79 0.79
C PHE A 37 1.05 -5.60 1.53
N TYR A 38 2.04 -4.98 0.90
CA TYR A 38 2.69 -3.77 1.38
C TYR A 38 2.68 -2.71 0.29
N TYR A 39 2.71 -1.44 0.69
CA TYR A 39 2.82 -0.32 -0.23
C TYR A 39 3.77 0.75 0.27
N LYS A 40 4.28 1.55 -0.65
CA LYS A 40 4.94 2.82 -0.37
C LYS A 40 4.71 3.81 -1.50
N TYR A 41 4.90 5.09 -1.24
CA TYR A 41 4.98 6.10 -2.29
C TYR A 41 6.43 6.43 -2.63
N SER A 42 6.68 6.71 -3.90
CA SER A 42 7.99 7.17 -4.38
C SER A 42 7.81 8.04 -5.60
N HIS A 43 8.65 9.06 -5.72
CA HIS A 43 8.71 9.89 -6.91
C HIS A 43 9.02 9.06 -8.16
N SER A 44 8.34 9.39 -9.25
CA SER A 44 8.50 8.76 -10.57
C SER A 44 9.89 8.96 -11.16
N ASN A 45 10.54 10.08 -10.84
CA ASN A 45 11.94 10.37 -11.10
C ASN A 45 12.68 10.54 -9.77
N PHE A 46 13.63 9.65 -9.49
CA PHE A 46 14.40 9.65 -8.25
C PHE A 46 15.23 10.93 -8.03
N LEU A 47 15.67 11.58 -9.11
CA LEU A 47 16.45 12.82 -9.06
C LEU A 47 15.57 14.07 -8.91
N ASN A 48 14.27 13.97 -9.23
CA ASN A 48 13.34 15.09 -9.17
C ASN A 48 12.27 14.86 -8.11
N LYS A 49 12.43 15.48 -6.94
CA LYS A 49 11.47 15.46 -5.83
C LYS A 49 10.15 16.16 -6.13
N LYS A 50 10.03 16.91 -7.23
CA LYS A 50 8.75 17.48 -7.70
C LYS A 50 8.03 16.57 -8.68
N SER A 51 8.66 15.47 -9.11
CA SER A 51 8.02 14.55 -10.04
C SER A 51 6.81 13.86 -9.39
N PRO A 52 5.81 13.43 -10.18
CA PRO A 52 4.63 12.77 -9.64
C PRO A 52 5.00 11.55 -8.78
N LEU A 53 4.30 11.38 -7.67
CA LEU A 53 4.38 10.19 -6.84
C LEU A 53 3.75 9.01 -7.58
N ARG A 54 4.29 7.83 -7.29
CA ARG A 54 3.77 6.54 -7.72
C ARG A 54 3.57 5.66 -6.51
N LEU A 55 2.50 4.89 -6.55
CA LEU A 55 2.28 3.78 -5.65
C LEU A 55 3.19 2.63 -6.06
N ILE A 56 3.92 2.06 -5.11
CA ILE A 56 4.75 0.88 -5.32
C ILE A 56 4.28 -0.22 -4.39
N LEU A 57 3.82 -1.34 -4.96
CA LEU A 57 3.40 -2.51 -4.19
C LEU A 57 4.55 -3.50 -3.99
N LYS A 58 4.47 -4.22 -2.86
CA LYS A 58 5.20 -5.47 -2.59
C LYS A 58 4.17 -6.50 -2.15
N ILE A 59 4.23 -7.69 -2.72
CA ILE A 59 3.38 -8.82 -2.38
C ILE A 59 4.29 -9.94 -1.90
N GLU A 60 3.99 -10.49 -0.73
CA GLU A 60 4.72 -11.58 -0.11
C GLU A 60 3.82 -12.80 0.03
N ASN A 61 4.24 -13.93 -0.51
CA ASN A 61 3.55 -15.20 -0.37
C ASN A 61 4.17 -15.98 0.78
N THR A 62 3.44 -16.10 1.89
CA THR A 62 3.85 -16.84 3.07
C THR A 62 3.38 -18.30 3.04
N ASN A 63 2.71 -18.72 1.95
CA ASN A 63 2.32 -20.12 1.77
C ASN A 63 3.52 -20.98 1.33
N SER A 64 3.43 -22.28 1.62
CA SER A 64 4.36 -23.31 1.14
C SER A 64 4.14 -23.70 -0.33
N TYR A 65 3.19 -23.08 -1.03
CA TYR A 65 2.85 -23.33 -2.43
C TYR A 65 2.80 -22.04 -3.25
N ASN A 66 2.91 -22.18 -4.58
CA ASN A 66 2.82 -21.05 -5.50
C ASN A 66 1.37 -20.54 -5.59
N VAL A 67 1.23 -19.23 -5.73
CA VAL A 67 -0.08 -18.57 -5.73
C VAL A 67 -0.19 -17.64 -6.93
N LYS A 68 -1.31 -17.73 -7.64
CA LYS A 68 -1.77 -16.71 -8.58
C LYS A 68 -2.72 -15.77 -7.84
N VAL A 69 -2.49 -14.46 -7.96
CA VAL A 69 -3.36 -13.41 -7.44
C VAL A 69 -3.81 -12.50 -8.56
N ASN A 70 -5.09 -12.14 -8.56
CA ASN A 70 -5.68 -11.10 -9.38
C ASN A 70 -6.29 -10.03 -8.47
N PHE A 71 -6.11 -8.74 -8.76
CA PHE A 71 -6.67 -7.64 -7.96
C PHE A 71 -6.74 -6.33 -8.76
N VAL A 72 -7.55 -5.40 -8.27
CA VAL A 72 -7.58 -3.98 -8.70
C VAL A 72 -7.11 -3.12 -7.53
N VAL A 73 -6.39 -2.03 -7.80
CA VAL A 73 -6.06 -1.03 -6.78
C VAL A 73 -7.12 0.06 -6.81
N ASP A 74 -7.82 0.26 -5.70
CA ASP A 74 -8.77 1.37 -5.54
C ASP A 74 -8.10 2.50 -4.74
N TYR A 75 -8.29 3.73 -5.22
CA TYR A 75 -7.80 4.95 -4.60
C TYR A 75 -8.93 5.70 -3.95
N TYR A 76 -8.80 5.95 -2.64
CA TYR A 76 -9.78 6.68 -1.87
C TYR A 76 -9.27 8.07 -1.53
N TRP A 77 -10.17 9.05 -1.57
CA TRP A 77 -9.96 10.41 -1.09
C TRP A 77 -11.15 10.82 -0.23
N ILE A 78 -10.88 11.20 1.02
CA ILE A 78 -11.94 11.56 2.00
C ILE A 78 -12.96 10.42 2.10
N ALA A 79 -12.46 9.18 2.21
CA ALA A 79 -13.26 7.96 2.30
C ALA A 79 -14.19 7.64 1.11
N ILE A 80 -14.01 8.27 -0.05
CA ILE A 80 -14.78 8.01 -1.27
C ILE A 80 -13.85 7.41 -2.33
N ILE A 81 -14.28 6.31 -2.98
CA ILE A 81 -13.58 5.75 -4.15
C ILE A 81 -13.55 6.82 -5.23
N SER A 82 -12.35 7.27 -5.57
CA SER A 82 -12.14 8.39 -6.48
C SER A 82 -11.51 7.95 -7.80
N ALA A 83 -10.74 6.86 -7.81
CA ALA A 83 -10.19 6.25 -9.01
C ALA A 83 -9.80 4.78 -8.76
N ASN A 84 -9.42 4.04 -9.80
CA ASN A 84 -8.86 2.69 -9.69
C ASN A 84 -7.78 2.43 -10.75
N SER A 85 -7.09 1.29 -10.68
CA SER A 85 -6.04 0.91 -11.65
C SER A 85 -6.54 0.49 -13.04
N GLU A 86 -7.79 0.79 -13.39
CA GLU A 86 -8.57 0.47 -14.59
C GLU A 86 -8.73 -1.03 -14.90
N LYS A 87 -7.63 -1.78 -14.89
CA LYS A 87 -7.60 -3.21 -15.21
C LYS A 87 -7.09 -4.04 -14.02
N PRO A 88 -7.67 -5.23 -13.79
CA PRO A 88 -7.13 -6.18 -12.84
C PRO A 88 -5.70 -6.56 -13.21
N ARG A 89 -4.83 -6.66 -12.20
CA ARG A 89 -3.45 -7.11 -12.34
C ARG A 89 -3.31 -8.53 -11.83
N THR A 90 -2.81 -9.39 -12.71
CA THR A 90 -2.53 -10.78 -12.39
C THR A 90 -1.04 -11.00 -12.15
N TYR A 91 -0.70 -11.65 -11.04
CA TYR A 91 0.67 -12.04 -10.72
C TYR A 91 0.74 -13.47 -10.19
N CYS A 92 1.85 -14.14 -10.47
CA CYS A 92 2.21 -15.38 -9.79
C CYS A 92 3.36 -15.14 -8.81
N ILE A 93 3.16 -15.54 -7.55
CA ILE A 93 4.17 -15.46 -6.50
C ILE A 93 4.53 -16.88 -6.06
N LYS A 94 5.81 -17.22 -6.20
CA LYS A 94 6.32 -18.51 -5.74
C LYS A 94 6.19 -18.66 -4.22
N ALA A 95 6.10 -19.90 -3.75
CA ALA A 95 6.07 -20.24 -2.32
C ALA A 95 7.19 -19.53 -1.55
N ASN A 96 6.86 -18.93 -0.40
CA ASN A 96 7.82 -18.24 0.47
C ASN A 96 8.68 -17.16 -0.24
N LYS A 97 8.16 -16.56 -1.32
CA LYS A 97 8.83 -15.47 -2.07
C LYS A 97 8.00 -14.20 -2.04
N ASN A 98 8.64 -13.09 -2.41
CA ASN A 98 7.98 -11.82 -2.63
C ASN A 98 8.30 -11.27 -4.02
N ILE A 99 7.38 -10.47 -4.54
CA ILE A 99 7.54 -9.65 -5.74
C ILE A 99 7.32 -8.18 -5.37
N LYS A 100 8.03 -7.27 -6.02
CA LYS A 100 7.95 -5.83 -5.73
C LYS A 100 8.32 -4.95 -6.91
N GLY A 101 7.71 -3.77 -6.91
CA GLY A 101 8.12 -2.60 -7.68
C GLY A 101 8.25 -2.79 -9.19
N ARG A 102 9.10 -1.96 -9.81
CA ARG A 102 9.17 -1.78 -11.28
C ARG A 102 9.48 -3.08 -12.03
N TYR A 103 10.39 -3.91 -11.52
CA TYR A 103 10.78 -5.16 -12.17
C TYR A 103 9.59 -6.10 -12.39
N HIS A 104 8.65 -6.12 -11.46
CA HIS A 104 7.44 -6.94 -11.54
C HIS A 104 6.22 -6.15 -12.02
N LYS A 105 6.40 -4.96 -12.63
CA LYS A 105 5.31 -4.04 -12.99
C LYS A 105 4.34 -3.74 -11.82
N LEU A 106 4.77 -3.84 -10.56
CA LEU A 106 3.99 -3.55 -9.35
C LEU A 106 4.13 -2.08 -8.95
N HIS A 107 3.85 -1.18 -9.91
CA HIS A 107 3.83 0.25 -9.70
C HIS A 107 2.65 0.86 -10.43
N PHE A 108 2.01 1.83 -9.79
CA PHE A 108 0.81 2.47 -10.29
C PHE A 108 0.97 3.98 -10.18
N SER A 109 0.47 4.70 -11.18
CA SER A 109 0.53 6.16 -11.23
C SER A 109 -0.91 6.65 -11.12
N PRO A 110 -1.36 7.08 -9.93
CA PRO A 110 -2.70 7.61 -9.75
C PRO A 110 -2.70 9.08 -10.18
N PHE A 111 -2.75 9.31 -11.49
CA PHE A 111 -2.54 10.63 -12.11
C PHE A 111 -3.60 11.66 -11.73
N GLU A 112 -4.71 11.22 -11.16
CA GLU A 112 -5.84 12.02 -10.69
C GLU A 112 -5.55 12.76 -9.38
N PHE A 113 -4.45 12.42 -8.68
CA PHE A 113 -4.11 13.00 -7.38
C PHE A 113 -2.78 13.73 -7.40
N THR A 114 -2.72 14.86 -6.71
CA THR A 114 -1.46 15.58 -6.49
C THR A 114 -0.57 14.84 -5.47
N ASN A 115 0.71 15.19 -5.44
CA ASN A 115 1.63 14.64 -4.46
C ASN A 115 1.18 14.95 -3.01
N GLU A 116 0.61 16.14 -2.80
CA GLU A 116 0.10 16.59 -1.51
C GLU A 116 -1.11 15.75 -1.08
N GLN A 117 -2.05 15.49 -2.00
CA GLN A 117 -3.20 14.62 -1.72
C GLN A 117 -2.74 13.20 -1.36
N MET A 118 -1.84 12.61 -2.14
CA MET A 118 -1.33 11.25 -1.90
C MET A 118 -0.56 11.10 -0.57
N LEU A 119 -0.01 12.20 -0.06
CA LEU A 119 0.70 12.22 1.22
C LEU A 119 -0.19 12.66 2.39
N SER A 120 -1.46 13.03 2.16
CA SER A 120 -2.45 13.29 3.21
C SER A 120 -2.91 11.98 3.87
N ASP A 121 -3.46 12.09 5.08
CA ASP A 121 -4.07 10.98 5.80
C ASP A 121 -5.48 10.65 5.28
N ASP A 122 -6.10 11.57 4.53
CA ASP A 122 -7.37 11.35 3.83
C ASP A 122 -7.23 10.47 2.58
N PHE A 123 -5.99 10.23 2.14
CA PHE A 123 -5.68 9.37 1.02
C PHE A 123 -5.26 7.99 1.50
N PHE A 124 -5.97 6.96 1.05
CA PHE A 124 -5.61 5.57 1.30
C PHE A 124 -5.96 4.70 0.09
N ILE A 125 -5.45 3.47 0.13
CA ILE A 125 -5.67 2.49 -0.93
C ILE A 125 -6.26 1.21 -0.36
N GLU A 126 -7.01 0.51 -1.18
CA GLU A 126 -7.41 -0.87 -0.93
C GLU A 126 -7.20 -1.72 -2.18
N LEU A 127 -7.12 -3.04 -2.00
CA LEU A 127 -7.21 -3.97 -3.12
C LEU A 127 -8.61 -4.57 -3.16
N SER A 128 -9.28 -4.39 -4.29
CA SER A 128 -10.58 -5.01 -4.57
C SER A 128 -10.46 -6.12 -5.61
N GLY A 129 -11.53 -6.91 -5.75
CA GLY A 129 -11.56 -8.04 -6.68
C GLY A 129 -10.46 -9.08 -6.44
N ILE A 130 -9.99 -9.22 -5.18
CA ILE A 130 -8.85 -10.10 -4.88
C ILE A 130 -9.24 -11.56 -5.05
N GLU A 131 -8.75 -12.18 -6.11
CA GLU A 131 -8.85 -13.62 -6.37
C GLU A 131 -7.50 -14.29 -6.15
N ILE A 132 -7.46 -15.31 -5.29
CA ILE A 132 -6.23 -16.02 -4.91
C ILE A 132 -6.42 -17.50 -5.20
N THR A 133 -5.60 -18.06 -6.08
CA THR A 133 -5.63 -19.47 -6.45
C THR A 133 -4.25 -20.12 -6.28
N LYS A 134 -4.22 -21.33 -5.73
CA LYS A 134 -3.02 -22.17 -5.71
C LYS A 134 -2.72 -22.62 -7.13
N VAL A 135 -1.44 -22.59 -7.51
CA VAL A 135 -0.97 -23.05 -8.83
C VAL A 135 0.26 -23.92 -8.68
N ASP A 136 0.50 -24.81 -9.64
CA ASP A 136 1.67 -25.70 -9.59
C ASP A 136 2.96 -24.97 -10.00
N ASP A 137 2.91 -24.13 -11.04
CA ASP A 137 4.07 -23.38 -11.54
C ASP A 137 3.69 -21.98 -12.04
N CYS A 138 4.61 -21.02 -11.85
CA CYS A 138 4.50 -19.64 -12.29
C CYS A 138 4.94 -19.39 -13.75
N LYS A 139 5.54 -20.37 -14.44
CA LYS A 139 5.99 -20.19 -15.84
C LYS A 139 4.87 -19.95 -16.85
N LYS A 140 3.63 -20.37 -16.54
CA LYS A 140 2.49 -20.32 -17.47
C LYS A 140 1.74 -18.98 -17.49
N ILE A 141 2.10 -18.01 -16.63
CA ILE A 141 1.36 -16.76 -16.48
C ILE A 141 2.18 -15.64 -17.12
N LYS A 142 1.84 -15.26 -18.37
CA LYS A 142 2.37 -14.05 -18.98
C LYS A 142 1.71 -12.84 -18.30
N ASN A 143 2.51 -11.94 -17.74
CA ASN A 143 2.03 -10.70 -17.16
C ASN A 143 1.73 -9.71 -18.30
N GLU A 144 0.47 -9.56 -18.68
CA GLU A 144 0.01 -8.48 -19.58
C GLU A 144 0.22 -7.10 -18.93
#